data_AF-A0AAX6GQE1-F1
#
_entry.id   AF-A0AAX6GQE1-F1
#
_cell.length_a   1.000
_cell.length_b   1.000
_cell.length_c   1.000
_cell.angle_alpha   90.00
_cell.angle_beta   90.00
_cell.angle_gamma   90.00
#
_symmetry.space_group_name_H-M   'P 1'
#
loop_
_entity.id
_entity.type
_entity.pdbx_description
1 polymer ?
#
loop_
_entity_poly.entity_id
_entity_poly.type
_entity_poly.pdbx_seq_one_letter_code
_entity_poly.pdbx_strand_id
1 'polypeptide(L)'
;MQKRALWPGVLSALMGVSEQERRHFWMFLLEEKLGILIIEGDIRIGGYSKVQETFIRISGYCEQTDIHSPQITIEESVIYSAWLRLPSQIDPNTRSKFINEVLETIELDGIKESLVGIPGVNGFLQRNENG
;
A
#
# COMPACT_ATOMS: atom_id res chain seq x y z
N MET A 1 -13.75 -20.78 20.65
CA MET A 1 -13.61 -19.61 19.75
C MET A 1 -12.12 -19.28 19.64
N GLN A 2 -11.53 -19.51 18.47
CA GLN A 2 -10.11 -19.29 18.25
C GLN A 2 -9.90 -17.81 17.91
N LYS A 3 -9.38 -17.02 18.85
CA LYS A 3 -9.04 -15.62 18.61
C LYS A 3 -7.85 -15.58 17.66
N ARG A 4 -8.08 -15.23 16.40
CA ARG A 4 -7.01 -14.92 15.45
C ARG A 4 -6.59 -13.47 15.67
N ALA A 5 -5.31 -13.23 15.91
CA ALA A 5 -4.75 -11.91 16.18
C ALA A 5 -3.55 -11.67 15.27
N LEU A 6 -3.41 -10.43 14.79
CA LEU A 6 -2.22 -9.94 14.10
C LEU A 6 -1.30 -9.31 15.15
N TRP A 7 -0.02 -9.68 15.13
CA TRP A 7 0.95 -9.21 16.12
C TRP A 7 1.92 -8.20 15.50
N PRO A 8 2.30 -7.13 16.24
CA PRO A 8 3.31 -6.21 15.76
C PRO A 8 4.65 -6.93 15.57
N GLY A 9 5.36 -6.60 14.49
CA GLY A 9 6.65 -7.23 14.13
C GLY A 9 6.54 -8.60 13.48
N VAL A 10 5.33 -9.10 13.19
CA VAL A 10 5.13 -10.40 12.52
C VAL A 10 4.46 -10.20 11.17
N LEU A 11 5.10 -10.67 10.10
CA LEU A 11 4.49 -10.75 8.78
C LEU A 11 3.38 -11.81 8.79
N SER A 12 2.14 -11.36 8.63
CA SER A 12 0.96 -12.25 8.61
C SER A 12 0.46 -12.41 7.19
N ALA A 13 0.38 -13.66 6.72
CA ALA A 13 -0.11 -13.99 5.38
C ALA A 13 -1.57 -14.46 5.42
N LEU A 14 -2.43 -13.84 4.61
CA LEU A 14 -3.80 -14.30 4.36
C LEU A 14 -3.81 -15.21 3.14
N MET A 15 -3.97 -16.51 3.36
CA MET A 15 -4.18 -17.50 2.30
C MET A 15 -5.67 -17.85 2.23
N GLY A 16 -6.25 -17.77 1.04
CA GLY A 16 -7.66 -18.00 0.77
C GLY A 16 -7.86 -18.68 -0.57
N VAL A 17 -9.07 -19.20 -0.81
CA VAL A 17 -9.38 -20.06 -1.95
C VAL A 17 -9.50 -19.25 -3.24
N SER A 18 -9.96 -17.99 -3.15
CA SER A 18 -10.10 -17.07 -4.28
C SER A 18 -9.47 -15.68 -4.02
N GLU A 19 -9.11 -14.97 -5.09
CA GLU A 19 -8.68 -13.55 -5.02
C GLU A 19 -9.78 -12.64 -4.48
N GLN A 20 -11.03 -12.93 -4.84
CA GLN A 20 -12.18 -12.15 -4.44
C GLN A 20 -12.42 -12.22 -2.93
N GLU A 21 -12.33 -13.41 -2.32
CA GLU A 21 -12.43 -13.57 -0.86
C GLU A 21 -11.35 -12.79 -0.09
N ARG A 22 -10.10 -12.87 -0.56
CA ARG A 22 -8.97 -12.16 0.06
C ARG A 22 -9.16 -10.65 -0.02
N ARG A 23 -9.59 -10.15 -1.18
CA ARG A 23 -9.88 -8.72 -1.39
C ARG A 23 -11.01 -8.24 -0.50
N HIS A 24 -12.12 -9.00 -0.42
CA HIS A 24 -13.24 -8.64 0.42
C HIS A 24 -12.87 -8.55 1.91
N PHE A 25 -11.96 -9.41 2.40
CA PHE A 25 -11.46 -9.30 3.77
C PHE A 25 -10.71 -7.97 4.03
N TRP A 26 -9.84 -7.55 3.10
CA TRP A 26 -9.12 -6.28 3.24
C TRP A 26 -10.05 -5.07 3.11
N MET A 27 -10.97 -5.09 2.13
CA MET A 27 -12.00 -4.06 1.98
C MET A 27 -12.87 -3.94 3.24
N PHE A 28 -13.19 -5.06 3.88
CA PHE A 28 -13.91 -5.08 5.14
C PHE A 28 -13.12 -4.38 6.26
N LEU A 29 -11.83 -4.70 6.43
CA LEU A 29 -10.99 -4.04 7.43
C LEU A 29 -10.93 -2.52 7.24
N LEU A 30 -10.84 -2.08 5.99
CA LEU A 30 -10.79 -0.68 5.59
C LEU A 30 -12.15 0.01 5.58
N GLU A 31 -13.26 -0.69 5.88
CA GLU A 31 -14.63 -0.19 5.77
C GLU A 31 -14.91 0.56 4.45
N GLU A 32 -14.34 0.06 3.36
CA GLU A 32 -14.82 0.48 2.06
C GLU A 32 -16.27 0.01 1.90
N LYS A 33 -17.12 0.81 1.24
CA LYS A 33 -18.57 0.54 1.14
C LYS A 33 -18.85 -0.79 0.45
N LEU A 34 -18.97 -1.86 1.24
CA LEU A 34 -19.45 -3.16 0.81
C LEU A 34 -20.98 -3.13 0.87
N GLY A 35 -21.62 -2.56 -0.16
CA GLY A 35 -23.06 -2.28 -0.15
C GLY A 35 -23.99 -3.47 0.13
N ILE A 36 -23.52 -4.72 -0.02
CA ILE A 36 -24.34 -5.94 -0.01
C ILE A 36 -23.95 -6.94 1.11
N LEU A 37 -22.90 -6.66 1.89
CA LEU A 37 -22.35 -7.65 2.83
C LEU A 37 -22.88 -7.42 4.26
N ILE A 38 -23.50 -8.44 4.85
CA ILE A 38 -23.80 -8.45 6.28
C ILE A 38 -22.50 -8.77 7.02
N ILE A 39 -22.09 -7.86 7.88
CA ILE A 39 -20.88 -7.97 8.68
C ILE A 39 -21.28 -8.25 10.12
N GLU A 40 -20.73 -9.32 10.69
CA GLU A 40 -20.88 -9.66 12.11
C GLU A 40 -19.51 -9.79 12.78
N GLY A 41 -19.39 -9.31 14.02
CA GLY A 41 -18.18 -9.37 14.83
C GLY A 41 -17.59 -7.99 15.19
N ASP A 42 -16.60 -7.97 16.09
CA ASP A 42 -15.90 -6.76 16.52
C ASP A 42 -14.40 -6.79 16.13
N ILE A 43 -13.92 -5.70 15.55
CA ILE A 43 -12.49 -5.50 15.26
C ILE A 43 -11.88 -4.65 16.38
N ARG A 44 -10.76 -5.11 16.93
CA ARG A 44 -10.00 -4.37 17.95
C ARG A 44 -8.56 -4.13 17.52
N ILE A 45 -8.06 -2.93 17.83
CA ILE A 45 -6.69 -2.51 17.57
C ILE A 45 -6.08 -2.11 18.91
N GLY A 46 -5.00 -2.78 19.32
CA GLY A 46 -4.38 -2.54 20.63
C GLY A 46 -5.31 -2.77 21.83
N GLY A 47 -6.38 -3.57 21.66
CA GLY A 47 -7.39 -3.83 22.70
C GLY A 47 -8.61 -2.91 22.68
N TYR A 48 -8.58 -1.82 21.91
CA TYR A 48 -9.68 -0.86 21.75
C TYR A 48 -10.50 -1.17 20.50
N SER A 49 -11.80 -0.84 20.52
CA SER A 49 -12.65 -0.95 19.32
C SER A 49 -12.10 -0.10 18.18
N LYS A 50 -12.09 -0.65 16.97
CA LYS A 50 -11.63 0.08 15.78
C LYS A 50 -12.46 1.35 15.58
N VAL A 51 -11.79 2.48 15.46
CA VAL A 51 -12.37 3.76 15.04
C VAL A 51 -11.86 4.05 13.63
N GLN A 52 -12.79 4.15 12.68
CA GLN A 52 -12.45 4.17 11.26
C GLN A 52 -11.55 5.36 10.86
N GLU A 53 -11.85 6.57 11.34
CA GLU A 53 -11.05 7.76 11.03
C GLU A 53 -9.61 7.62 11.52
N THR A 54 -9.41 7.10 12.73
CA THR A 54 -8.07 6.87 13.28
C THR A 54 -7.36 5.76 12.53
N PHE A 55 -8.07 4.69 12.18
CA PHE A 55 -7.50 3.54 11.49
C PHE A 55 -6.92 3.93 10.14
N ILE A 56 -7.68 4.63 9.29
CA ILE A 56 -7.21 5.09 7.97
C ILE A 56 -5.93 5.93 8.08
N ARG A 57 -5.79 6.74 9.13
CA ARG A 57 -4.61 7.61 9.33
C ARG A 57 -3.34 6.86 9.73
N ILE A 58 -3.48 5.68 10.34
CA ILE A 58 -2.34 4.89 10.86
C ILE A 58 -2.05 3.64 10.03
N SER A 59 -2.94 3.28 9.10
CA SER A 59 -2.79 2.11 8.22
C SER A 59 -2.45 2.53 6.79
N GLY A 60 -1.56 1.79 6.14
CA GLY A 60 -1.39 1.82 4.69
C GLY A 60 -2.02 0.59 4.04
N TYR A 61 -2.69 0.78 2.91
CA TYR A 61 -3.19 -0.31 2.06
C TYR A 61 -2.66 -0.15 0.65
N CYS A 62 -2.16 -1.24 0.08
CA CYS A 62 -1.70 -1.31 -1.31
C CYS A 62 -2.69 -2.15 -2.09
N GLU A 63 -3.27 -1.56 -3.14
CA GLU A 63 -4.18 -2.26 -4.04
C GLU A 63 -3.45 -3.33 -4.85
N GLN A 64 -4.21 -4.28 -5.40
CA GLN A 64 -3.66 -5.32 -6.28
C GLN A 64 -3.17 -4.74 -7.62
N THR A 65 -3.76 -3.63 -8.07
CA THR A 65 -3.39 -2.93 -9.29
C THR A 65 -2.84 -1.56 -8.97
N ASP A 66 -1.63 -1.29 -9.45
CA ASP A 66 -1.01 0.01 -9.26
C ASP A 66 -1.65 1.08 -10.14
N ILE A 67 -1.86 2.26 -9.56
CA ILE A 67 -2.31 3.45 -10.28
C ILE A 67 -1.15 4.45 -10.28
N HIS A 68 -0.39 4.45 -11.38
CA HIS A 68 0.69 5.41 -11.59
C HIS A 68 0.58 6.08 -12.95
N SER A 69 1.09 7.31 -13.06
CA SER A 69 1.24 7.95 -14.35
C SER A 69 2.33 7.22 -15.14
N PRO A 70 2.06 6.79 -16.39
CA PRO A 70 3.03 6.00 -17.15
C PRO A 70 4.22 6.81 -17.67
N GLN A 71 4.14 8.15 -17.62
CA GLN A 71 5.11 9.06 -18.24
C GLN A 71 6.14 9.64 -17.27
N ILE A 72 6.06 9.30 -15.98
CA ILE A 72 6.98 9.79 -14.95
C ILE A 72 8.02 8.71 -14.60
N THR A 73 9.18 9.14 -14.10
CA THR A 73 10.18 8.21 -13.57
C THR A 73 9.76 7.65 -12.21
N ILE A 74 10.41 6.56 -11.79
CA ILE A 74 10.21 6.00 -10.45
C ILE A 74 10.53 7.05 -9.38
N GLU A 75 11.63 7.77 -9.52
CA GLU A 75 12.02 8.84 -8.60
C GLU A 75 10.95 9.94 -8.52
N GLU A 76 10.47 10.43 -9.66
CA GLU A 76 9.42 11.46 -9.72
C GLU A 76 8.12 10.99 -9.07
N SER A 77 7.75 9.72 -9.26
CA SER A 77 6.58 9.11 -8.62
C SER A 77 6.69 9.10 -7.09
N VAL A 78 7.86 8.74 -6.57
CA VAL A 78 8.15 8.74 -5.13
C VAL A 78 8.19 10.17 -4.58
N ILE A 79 8.83 11.10 -5.29
CA ILE A 79 8.85 12.53 -4.93
C ILE A 79 7.42 13.05 -4.83
N TYR A 80 6.61 12.88 -5.88
CA TYR A 80 5.23 13.36 -5.92
C TYR A 80 4.41 12.80 -4.75
N SER A 81 4.57 11.50 -4.48
CA SER A 81 3.91 10.85 -3.36
C SER A 81 4.37 11.39 -1.99
N ALA A 82 5.67 11.67 -1.83
CA ALA A 82 6.21 12.27 -0.62
C ALA A 82 5.67 13.69 -0.39
N TRP A 83 5.55 14.49 -1.46
CA TRP A 83 4.99 15.84 -1.39
C TRP A 83 3.52 15.87 -0.96
N LEU A 84 2.72 14.89 -1.38
CA LEU A 84 1.30 14.81 -1.00
C LEU A 84 1.08 14.29 0.42
N ARG A 85 1.95 13.39 0.90
CA ARG A 85 1.79 12.71 2.20
C ARG A 85 2.54 13.38 3.35
N LEU A 86 3.60 14.14 3.07
CA LEU A 86 4.41 14.79 4.10
C LEU A 86 3.92 16.21 4.40
N PRO A 87 3.99 16.65 5.67
CA PRO A 87 3.71 18.04 6.04
C PRO A 87 4.61 19.04 5.30
N SER A 88 4.06 20.19 4.93
CA SER A 88 4.79 21.28 4.25
C SER A 88 5.89 21.91 5.11
N GLN A 89 5.86 21.72 6.44
CA GLN A 89 6.82 22.26 7.39
C GLN A 89 8.19 21.55 7.36
N ILE A 90 8.31 20.43 6.64
CA ILE A 90 9.57 19.68 6.54
C ILE A 90 10.53 20.37 5.58
N ASP A 91 11.77 20.56 6.02
CA ASP A 91 12.85 21.14 5.22
C ASP A 91 13.07 20.34 3.92
N PRO A 92 13.22 21.00 2.76
CA PRO A 92 13.49 20.35 1.48
C PRO A 92 14.64 19.34 1.53
N ASN A 93 15.74 19.63 2.24
CA ASN A 93 16.87 18.72 2.40
C ASN A 93 16.51 17.47 3.17
N THR A 94 15.68 17.61 4.23
CA THR A 94 15.21 16.47 5.02
C THR A 94 14.28 15.59 4.18
N ARG A 95 13.44 16.22 3.36
CA ARG A 95 12.57 15.53 2.42
C ARG A 95 13.37 14.74 1.37
N SER A 96 14.38 15.35 0.75
CA SER A 96 15.25 14.66 -0.22
C SER A 96 16.00 13.47 0.40
N LYS A 97 16.50 13.62 1.63
CA LYS A 97 17.10 12.49 2.37
C LYS A 97 16.12 11.35 2.59
N PHE A 98 14.90 11.67 3.00
CA PHE A 98 13.84 10.68 3.18
C PHE A 98 13.49 9.95 1.88
N ILE A 99 13.42 10.66 0.75
CA ILE A 99 13.16 10.04 -0.56
C ILE A 99 14.28 9.06 -0.93
N ASN A 100 15.54 9.45 -0.74
CA ASN A 100 16.68 8.58 -1.01
C ASN A 100 16.68 7.33 -0.12
N GLU A 101 16.40 7.50 1.18
CA GLU A 101 16.27 6.38 2.13
C GLU A 101 15.14 5.44 1.73
N VAL A 102 14.00 5.98 1.29
CA VAL A 102 12.88 5.16 0.79
C VAL A 102 13.30 4.37 -0.45
N LEU A 103 13.93 5.02 -1.44
CA LEU A 103 14.39 4.37 -2.68
C LEU A 103 15.42 3.27 -2.41
N GLU A 104 16.33 3.48 -1.45
CA GLU A 104 17.30 2.48 -1.01
C GLU A 104 16.62 1.31 -0.29
N THR A 105 15.69 1.59 0.62
CA THR A 105 14.96 0.57 1.40
C THR A 105 14.14 -0.37 0.52
N ILE A 106 13.59 0.14 -0.59
CA ILE A 106 12.84 -0.65 -1.57
C ILE A 106 13.71 -1.16 -2.73
N GLU A 107 15.03 -0.97 -2.66
CA GLU A 107 16.02 -1.42 -3.64
C GLU A 107 15.79 -0.88 -5.07
N LEU A 108 15.21 0.31 -5.20
CA LEU A 108 14.90 0.94 -6.50
C LEU A 108 15.97 1.95 -6.98
N ASP A 109 17.06 2.16 -6.24
CA ASP A 109 18.09 3.16 -6.60
C ASP A 109 18.72 2.89 -7.99
N GLY A 110 18.89 1.62 -8.36
CA GLY A 110 19.45 1.23 -9.67
C GLY A 110 18.52 1.51 -10.86
N ILE A 111 17.22 1.72 -10.63
CA ILE A 111 16.22 1.93 -11.69
C ILE A 111 15.42 3.23 -11.54
N LYS A 112 15.82 4.12 -10.62
CA LYS A 112 15.08 5.33 -10.28
C LYS A 112 14.80 6.28 -11.47
N GLU A 113 15.72 6.34 -12.43
CA GLU A 113 15.65 7.17 -13.65
C GLU A 113 14.78 6.57 -14.75
N SER A 114 14.31 5.35 -14.57
CA SER A 114 13.56 4.65 -15.59
C SER A 114 12.07 4.93 -15.46
N LEU A 115 11.37 4.92 -16.59
CA LEU A 115 9.94 5.22 -16.65
C LEU A 115 9.13 4.11 -15.96
N VAL A 116 8.12 4.51 -15.17
CA VAL A 116 7.17 3.57 -14.57
C VAL A 116 6.46 2.77 -15.66
N GLY A 117 6.05 3.46 -16.73
CA GLY A 117 5.44 2.86 -17.91
C GLY A 117 4.00 2.40 -17.71
N ILE A 118 3.43 1.81 -18.76
CA ILE A 118 2.07 1.26 -18.78
C ILE A 118 2.15 -0.24 -18.50
N PRO A 119 1.46 -0.76 -17.47
CA PRO A 119 1.37 -2.19 -17.22
C PRO A 119 0.99 -2.97 -18.49
N GLY A 120 1.81 -3.96 -18.88
CA GLY A 120 1.54 -4.83 -20.03
C GLY A 120 1.86 -4.26 -21.43
N VAL A 121 2.29 -2.99 -21.55
CA VAL A 121 2.65 -2.40 -22.86
C VAL A 121 4.12 -2.00 -22.94
N ASN A 122 4.62 -1.22 -21.98
CA ASN A 122 6.03 -0.79 -21.90
C ASN A 122 6.33 -0.32 -20.45
N GLY A 123 7.45 -0.73 -19.84
CA GLY A 123 7.86 -0.36 -18.47
C GLY A 123 8.17 -1.56 -17.58
N PHE A 124 8.61 -1.34 -16.33
CA PHE A 124 8.97 -2.42 -15.38
C PHE A 124 7.82 -3.34 -14.99
N LEU A 125 6.58 -2.89 -15.17
CA LEU A 125 5.36 -3.66 -14.91
C LEU A 125 5.01 -4.61 -16.06
N GLN A 126 5.97 -4.90 -16.96
CA GLN A 126 5.82 -5.96 -17.95
C GLN A 126 5.83 -7.31 -17.22
N ARG A 127 4.64 -7.91 -17.11
CA ARG A 127 4.50 -9.31 -16.69
C ARG A 127 5.23 -10.15 -17.75
N ASN A 128 6.34 -10.79 -17.37
CA ASN A 128 6.99 -11.76 -18.24
C ASN A 128 6.02 -12.94 -18.40
N GLU A 129 5.28 -12.98 -19.51
CA GLU A 129 4.39 -14.10 -19.86
C GLU A 129 5.15 -15.30 -20.46
N ASN A 130 6.46 -15.39 -20.23
CA ASN A 130 7.31 -16.49 -20.68
C ASN A 130 7.95 -17.18 -19.47
N GLY A 131 7.32 -18.25 -18.98
CA GLY A 131 7.85 -19.17 -17.96
C GLY A 131 6.77 -19.84 -17.13
#